data_AF-A0A316FCX8-F1
#
_entry.id   AF-A0A316FCX8-F1
#
_cell.length_a   1.000
_cell.length_b   1.000
_cell.length_c   1.000
_cell.angle_alpha   90.00
_cell.angle_beta   90.00
_cell.angle_gamma   90.00
#
_symmetry.space_group_name_H-M   'P 1'
#
loop_
_entity.id
_entity.type
_entity.pdbx_description
1 polymer ?
#
loop_
_entity_poly.entity_id
_entity_poly.type
_entity_poly.pdbx_seq_one_letter_code
_entity_poly.pdbx_strand_id
1 'polypeptide(L)'
;MTEELDTRLARLARAGDQELTGLHRGPGSSSLLRAVTAEPYETVARPSWRWSARPARTLGLAAAALTVTTAVVVLGPGPLGGATSYANSAIAVDREGEFFVARIKDPLADRTAYREAFDAVGLDVAIDLVPAPPDRIGVLLRTSGGDGTASSELVPTGPEAVDCRREPTACTMVIRISADTGGAVRYTLGRAARPGEQYQDPSVDDGVPDHPRGPGN
;
A
#
# COMPACT_ATOMS: atom_id res chain seq x y z
N MET A 1 43.08 -3.85 -14.43
CA MET A 1 41.73 -4.46 -14.48
C MET A 1 40.61 -3.46 -14.77
N THR A 2 40.79 -2.16 -14.53
CA THR A 2 39.76 -1.12 -14.73
C THR A 2 39.58 -0.67 -16.18
N GLU A 3 40.64 -0.68 -17.00
CA GLU A 3 40.56 -0.21 -18.40
C GLU A 3 39.70 -1.11 -19.31
N GLU A 4 39.61 -2.41 -19.02
CA GLU A 4 38.76 -3.32 -19.79
C GLU A 4 37.27 -3.09 -19.50
N LEU A 5 36.93 -2.73 -18.27
CA LEU A 5 35.57 -2.35 -17.86
C LEU A 5 35.17 -1.02 -18.49
N ASP A 6 36.05 -0.02 -18.49
CA ASP A 6 35.80 1.26 -19.16
C ASP A 6 35.63 1.10 -20.67
N THR A 7 36.43 0.23 -21.30
CA THR A 7 36.31 -0.04 -22.74
C THR A 7 35.01 -0.78 -23.09
N ARG A 8 34.53 -1.67 -22.21
CA ARG A 8 33.23 -2.35 -22.37
C ARG A 8 32.06 -1.41 -22.13
N LEU A 9 32.15 -0.53 -21.12
CA LEU A 9 31.14 0.50 -20.84
C LEU A 9 31.04 1.53 -21.97
N ALA A 10 32.17 2.00 -22.51
CA ALA A 10 32.21 2.92 -23.64
C ALA A 10 31.63 2.31 -24.93
N ARG A 11 31.68 0.98 -25.07
CA ARG A 11 31.11 0.26 -26.23
C ARG A 11 29.59 0.10 -26.11
N LEU A 12 29.07 -0.09 -24.89
CA LEU A 12 27.62 -0.16 -24.61
C LEU A 12 26.95 1.22 -24.72
N ALA A 13 27.62 2.29 -24.30
CA ALA A 13 27.10 3.66 -24.40
C ALA A 13 26.97 4.18 -25.85
N ARG A 14 27.52 3.47 -26.84
CA ARG A 14 27.49 3.86 -28.26
C ARG A 14 26.40 3.16 -29.08
N ALA A 15 25.58 2.30 -28.47
CA ALA A 15 24.36 1.79 -29.11
C ALA A 15 23.36 2.95 -29.22
N GLY A 16 23.37 3.64 -30.36
CA GLY A 16 22.58 4.84 -30.60
C GLY A 16 21.12 4.54 -30.90
N ASP A 17 20.24 5.48 -30.54
CA ASP A 17 18.79 5.52 -30.80
C ASP A 17 18.37 5.16 -32.24
N GLN A 18 19.30 5.17 -33.21
CA GLN A 18 19.04 4.76 -34.59
C GLN A 18 18.62 3.30 -34.74
N GLU A 19 19.06 2.39 -33.86
CA GLU A 19 18.66 0.97 -33.92
C GLU A 19 17.24 0.73 -33.35
N LEU A 20 16.75 1.64 -32.49
CA LEU A 20 15.40 1.58 -31.90
C LEU A 20 14.31 2.13 -32.84
N THR A 21 14.66 3.02 -33.77
CA THR A 21 13.70 3.62 -34.72
C THR A 21 13.07 2.60 -35.68
N GLY A 22 13.71 1.46 -35.92
CA GLY A 22 13.20 0.41 -36.81
C GLY A 22 12.26 -0.60 -36.13
N LEU A 23 12.31 -0.72 -34.81
CA LEU A 23 11.65 -1.81 -34.07
C LEU A 23 10.25 -1.47 -33.51
N HIS A 24 9.84 -0.20 -33.49
CA HIS A 24 8.65 0.23 -32.74
C HIS A 24 7.51 0.87 -33.54
N ARG A 25 7.60 0.89 -34.86
CA ARG A 25 6.54 1.44 -35.73
C ARG A 25 5.88 0.36 -36.60
N GLY A 26 5.55 -0.78 -35.99
CA GLY A 26 4.71 -1.80 -36.60
C GLY A 26 3.22 -1.48 -36.41
N PRO A 27 2.32 -1.92 -37.31
CA PRO A 27 0.88 -1.66 -37.21
C PRO A 27 0.23 -2.10 -35.88
N GLY A 28 0.87 -3.02 -35.14
CA GLY A 28 0.45 -3.48 -33.82
C GLY A 28 0.61 -2.44 -32.68
N SER A 29 1.56 -1.51 -32.76
CA SER A 29 1.73 -0.51 -31.69
C SER A 29 0.62 0.55 -31.72
N SER A 30 0.15 0.93 -32.93
CA SER A 30 -1.01 1.78 -33.09
C SER A 30 -2.34 1.11 -32.72
N SER A 31 -2.48 -0.21 -32.84
CA SER A 31 -3.71 -0.91 -32.44
C SER A 31 -3.83 -1.02 -30.92
N LEU A 32 -2.72 -1.21 -30.19
CA LEU A 32 -2.70 -1.17 -28.73
C LEU A 32 -2.98 0.24 -28.19
N LEU A 33 -2.34 1.26 -28.76
CA LEU A 33 -2.64 2.66 -28.42
C LEU A 33 -4.11 2.99 -28.69
N ARG A 34 -4.65 2.55 -29.83
CA ARG A 34 -6.06 2.76 -30.15
C ARG A 34 -6.97 2.00 -29.18
N ALA A 35 -6.65 0.77 -28.79
CA ALA A 35 -7.44 0.00 -27.83
C ALA A 35 -7.48 0.66 -26.44
N VAL A 36 -6.35 1.20 -25.96
CA VAL A 36 -6.28 1.94 -24.68
C VAL A 36 -7.07 3.25 -24.75
N THR A 37 -7.02 3.97 -25.88
CA THR A 37 -7.78 5.23 -26.04
C THR A 37 -9.25 5.06 -26.45
N ALA A 38 -9.65 3.87 -26.88
CA ALA A 38 -10.98 3.61 -27.42
C ALA A 38 -11.96 3.06 -26.37
N GLU A 39 -11.56 2.89 -25.10
CA GLU A 39 -12.52 2.63 -24.04
C GLU A 39 -13.44 3.85 -23.88
N PRO A 40 -14.72 3.76 -24.29
CA PRO A 40 -15.67 4.81 -24.02
C PRO A 40 -16.06 4.71 -22.55
N TYR A 41 -15.96 5.82 -21.83
CA TYR A 41 -16.61 5.92 -20.53
C TYR A 41 -18.12 5.80 -20.74
N GLU A 42 -18.71 4.65 -20.39
CA GLU A 42 -20.16 4.53 -20.34
C GLU A 42 -20.66 5.50 -19.27
N THR A 43 -21.27 6.59 -19.74
CA THR A 43 -21.88 7.59 -18.88
C THR A 43 -23.13 6.97 -18.29
N VAL A 44 -23.02 6.45 -17.07
CA VAL A 44 -24.13 5.84 -16.33
C VAL A 44 -25.24 6.89 -16.19
N ALA A 45 -26.34 6.67 -16.91
CA ALA A 45 -27.54 7.49 -16.83
C ALA A 45 -28.07 7.51 -15.39
N ARG A 46 -28.30 8.71 -14.85
CA ARG A 46 -28.91 8.89 -13.52
C ARG A 46 -30.42 8.65 -13.61
N PRO A 47 -30.99 7.66 -12.90
CA PRO A 47 -32.45 7.57 -12.80
C PRO A 47 -32.96 8.63 -11.81
N SER A 48 -33.73 9.60 -12.32
CA SER A 48 -34.48 10.55 -11.48
C SER A 48 -35.71 9.84 -10.90
N TRP A 49 -35.59 9.28 -9.69
CA TRP A 49 -36.68 8.57 -9.03
C TRP A 49 -37.48 9.50 -8.10
N ARG A 50 -38.74 9.72 -8.46
CA ARG A 50 -39.71 10.54 -7.74
C ARG A 50 -40.07 9.89 -6.41
N TRP A 51 -39.95 10.65 -5.32
CA TRP A 51 -40.39 10.24 -3.99
C TRP A 51 -41.92 10.16 -3.92
N SER A 52 -42.45 8.96 -3.67
CA SER A 52 -43.78 8.75 -3.13
C SER A 52 -43.65 8.02 -1.79
N ALA A 53 -43.69 8.79 -0.72
CA ALA A 53 -43.75 8.29 0.64
C ALA A 53 -45.12 7.66 0.90
N ARG A 54 -45.18 6.37 1.27
CA ARG A 54 -46.12 5.81 2.27
C ARG A 54 -45.56 4.54 2.92
N PRO A 55 -45.86 4.27 4.21
CA PRO A 55 -45.22 3.23 5.00
C PRO A 55 -46.05 1.94 4.99
N ALA A 56 -45.40 0.78 4.92
CA ALA A 56 -46.02 -0.47 5.31
C ALA A 56 -44.96 -1.47 5.79
N ARG A 57 -45.16 -1.89 7.03
CA ARG A 57 -44.47 -2.98 7.70
C ARG A 57 -44.72 -4.29 6.95
N THR A 58 -43.66 -5.03 6.62
CA THR A 58 -43.66 -6.52 6.62
C THR A 58 -42.24 -7.05 6.45
N LEU A 59 -41.93 -8.08 7.24
CA LEU A 59 -40.70 -8.86 7.16
C LEU A 59 -40.50 -9.46 5.77
N GLY A 60 -39.28 -9.34 5.26
CA GLY A 60 -38.79 -10.03 4.06
C GLY A 60 -37.28 -9.93 4.03
N LEU A 61 -36.59 -10.85 4.71
CA LEU A 61 -35.13 -10.99 4.66
C LEU A 61 -34.72 -11.51 3.28
N ALA A 62 -34.52 -10.57 2.35
CA ALA A 62 -33.75 -10.75 1.13
C ALA A 62 -33.15 -9.40 0.76
N ALA A 63 -32.10 -9.00 1.48
CA ALA A 63 -31.37 -7.78 1.19
C ALA A 63 -30.20 -8.12 0.25
N ALA A 64 -30.38 -7.84 -1.04
CA ALA A 64 -29.27 -7.60 -1.94
C ALA A 64 -28.49 -6.39 -1.39
N ALA A 65 -27.29 -6.65 -0.86
CA ALA A 65 -26.47 -5.64 -0.22
C ALA A 65 -25.89 -4.69 -1.26
N LEU A 66 -26.46 -3.49 -1.36
CA LEU A 66 -25.71 -2.32 -1.78
C LEU A 66 -24.70 -2.06 -0.66
N THR A 67 -23.45 -2.42 -0.88
CA THR A 67 -22.35 -2.22 0.08
C THR A 67 -21.98 -0.75 0.13
N VAL A 68 -22.75 0.02 0.91
CA VAL A 68 -22.17 1.17 1.60
C VAL A 68 -21.20 0.57 2.62
N THR A 69 -19.90 0.71 2.40
CA THR A 69 -18.86 0.23 3.33
C THR A 69 -18.91 1.08 4.60
N THR A 70 -19.82 0.71 5.49
CA THR A 70 -19.90 1.24 6.86
C THR A 70 -18.76 0.64 7.68
N ALA A 71 -18.12 1.46 8.51
CA ALA A 71 -17.15 0.96 9.47
C ALA A 71 -17.80 -0.06 10.43
N VAL A 72 -17.11 -1.16 10.72
CA VAL A 72 -17.58 -2.23 11.61
C VAL A 72 -16.62 -2.33 12.79
N VAL A 73 -17.17 -2.31 14.01
CA VAL A 73 -16.42 -2.41 15.27
C VAL A 73 -16.92 -3.60 16.06
N VAL A 74 -16.01 -4.46 16.52
CA VAL A 74 -16.34 -5.57 17.44
C VAL A 74 -15.64 -5.33 18.76
N LEU A 75 -16.43 -5.33 19.84
CA LEU A 75 -15.94 -5.23 21.22
C LEU A 75 -15.74 -6.65 21.78
N GLY A 76 -14.58 -6.90 22.37
CA GLY A 76 -14.23 -8.21 22.94
C GLY A 76 -13.85 -8.14 24.41
N PRO A 77 -13.88 -9.28 25.13
CA PRO A 77 -13.48 -9.33 26.53
C PRO A 77 -11.95 -9.27 26.62
N GLY A 78 -11.43 -8.11 27.03
CA GLY A 78 -10.01 -7.90 27.32
C GLY A 78 -9.86 -7.02 28.58
N PRO A 79 -8.67 -7.03 29.23
CA PRO A 79 -8.45 -6.34 30.51
C PRO A 79 -8.65 -4.81 30.46
N LEU A 80 -8.84 -4.24 29.27
CA LEU A 80 -9.09 -2.82 29.03
C LEU A 80 -10.42 -2.52 28.30
N GLY A 81 -11.26 -3.53 28.02
CA GLY A 81 -12.58 -3.31 27.39
C GLY A 81 -12.57 -2.62 26.01
N GLY A 82 -11.46 -2.71 25.27
CA GLY A 82 -11.29 -2.08 23.96
C GLY A 82 -11.86 -2.90 22.79
N ALA A 83 -11.96 -2.27 21.61
CA ALA A 83 -12.33 -2.98 20.38
C ALA A 83 -11.26 -4.02 20.02
N THR A 84 -11.70 -5.24 19.73
CA THR A 84 -10.82 -6.31 19.25
C THR A 84 -10.74 -6.36 17.74
N SER A 85 -11.64 -5.68 17.04
CA SER A 85 -11.48 -5.43 15.62
C SER A 85 -12.15 -4.14 15.19
N TYR A 86 -11.58 -3.55 14.14
CA TYR A 86 -12.12 -2.41 13.44
C TYR A 86 -11.84 -2.55 11.95
N ALA A 87 -12.80 -2.23 11.10
CA ALA A 87 -12.58 -2.19 9.66
C ALA A 87 -13.27 -1.01 9.00
N ASN A 88 -12.58 -0.37 8.06
CA ASN A 88 -13.13 0.60 7.11
C ASN A 88 -12.74 0.23 5.67
N SER A 89 -12.88 1.16 4.72
CA SER A 89 -12.54 0.95 3.32
C SER A 89 -11.03 0.79 3.07
N ALA A 90 -10.19 1.43 3.88
CA ALA A 90 -8.73 1.45 3.71
C ALA A 90 -8.02 0.29 4.40
N ILE A 91 -8.57 -0.18 5.52
CA ILE A 91 -7.89 -1.12 6.41
C ILE A 91 -8.88 -1.98 7.20
N ALA A 92 -8.46 -3.19 7.55
CA ALA A 92 -9.09 -4.01 8.58
C ALA A 92 -8.03 -4.36 9.63
N VAL A 93 -8.36 -4.19 10.91
CA VAL A 93 -7.50 -4.51 12.04
C VAL A 93 -8.24 -5.51 12.91
N ASP A 94 -7.63 -6.66 13.13
CA ASP A 94 -8.19 -7.73 13.94
C ASP A 94 -7.19 -8.15 15.03
N ARG A 95 -7.67 -8.42 16.25
CA ARG A 95 -6.86 -9.01 17.30
C ARG A 95 -6.75 -10.52 17.09
N GLU A 96 -5.53 -10.98 16.80
CA GLU A 96 -5.18 -12.39 16.66
C GLU A 96 -4.20 -12.77 17.79
N GLY A 97 -4.76 -13.26 18.91
CA GLY A 97 -3.97 -13.60 20.11
C GLY A 97 -3.31 -12.37 20.75
N GLU A 98 -1.98 -12.36 20.77
CA GLU A 98 -1.15 -11.29 21.33
C GLU A 98 -0.82 -10.19 20.30
N PHE A 99 -1.32 -10.30 19.06
CA PHE A 99 -1.05 -9.34 18.00
C PHE A 99 -2.34 -8.69 17.49
N PHE A 100 -2.23 -7.44 17.05
CA PHE A 100 -3.16 -6.87 16.10
C PHE A 100 -2.62 -7.07 14.69
N VAL A 101 -3.46 -7.62 13.82
CA VAL A 101 -3.16 -7.89 12.43
C VAL A 101 -3.93 -6.90 11.57
N ALA A 102 -3.19 -5.96 11.00
CA ALA A 102 -3.72 -4.90 10.17
C ALA A 102 -3.52 -5.25 8.68
N ARG A 103 -4.62 -5.48 7.98
CA ARG A 103 -4.68 -5.76 6.54
C ARG A 103 -5.04 -4.48 5.79
N ILE A 104 -4.08 -3.94 5.06
CA ILE A 104 -4.22 -2.72 4.25
C ILE A 104 -4.92 -3.07 2.94
N LYS A 105 -6.16 -2.60 2.78
CA LYS A 105 -7.00 -2.82 1.59
C LYS A 105 -6.70 -1.82 0.49
N ASP A 106 -6.44 -0.58 0.87
CA ASP A 106 -6.03 0.50 -0.03
C ASP A 106 -4.76 1.13 0.54
N PRO A 107 -3.58 0.93 -0.08
CA PRO A 107 -2.32 1.50 0.39
C PRO A 107 -2.15 2.98 0.05
N LEU A 108 -3.06 3.58 -0.73
CA LEU A 108 -3.03 4.99 -1.12
C LEU A 108 -4.17 5.80 -0.49
N ALA A 109 -4.86 5.23 0.50
CA ALA A 109 -5.91 5.92 1.23
C ALA A 109 -5.37 7.11 2.05
N ASP A 110 -6.28 7.99 2.46
CA ASP A 110 -5.92 9.13 3.31
C ASP A 110 -5.42 8.64 4.69
N ARG A 111 -4.39 9.31 5.21
CA ARG A 111 -3.80 9.01 6.53
C ARG A 111 -4.85 8.91 7.64
N THR A 112 -5.89 9.73 7.59
CA THR A 112 -6.94 9.76 8.60
C THR A 112 -7.69 8.44 8.69
N ALA A 113 -7.89 7.74 7.58
CA ALA A 113 -8.55 6.43 7.56
C ALA A 113 -7.72 5.34 8.25
N TYR A 114 -6.39 5.38 8.15
CA TYR A 114 -5.53 4.46 8.89
C TYR A 114 -5.52 4.79 10.38
N ARG A 115 -5.36 6.07 10.72
CA ARG A 115 -5.30 6.51 12.12
C ARG A 115 -6.59 6.16 12.86
N GLU A 116 -7.74 6.39 12.23
CA GLU A 116 -9.04 6.03 12.80
C GLU A 116 -9.10 4.53 13.18
N ALA A 117 -8.59 3.65 12.31
CA ALA A 117 -8.63 2.22 12.55
C ALA A 117 -7.70 1.76 13.69
N PHE A 118 -6.51 2.35 13.79
CA PHE A 118 -5.58 2.03 14.88
C PHE A 118 -6.04 2.64 16.22
N ASP A 119 -6.52 3.88 16.22
CA ASP A 119 -7.07 4.54 17.40
C ASP A 119 -8.27 3.75 17.96
N ALA A 120 -9.12 3.21 17.08
CA ALA A 120 -10.28 2.43 17.47
C ALA A 120 -9.91 1.15 18.25
N VAL A 121 -8.75 0.55 17.96
CA VAL A 121 -8.23 -0.62 18.69
C VAL A 121 -7.22 -0.25 19.79
N GLY A 122 -7.04 1.05 20.07
CA GLY A 122 -6.19 1.55 21.14
C GLY A 122 -4.69 1.57 20.81
N LEU A 123 -4.33 1.56 19.53
CA LEU A 123 -2.94 1.63 19.08
C LEU A 123 -2.59 3.04 18.58
N ASP A 124 -1.49 3.61 19.09
CA ASP A 124 -0.93 4.87 18.58
C ASP A 124 0.00 4.60 17.39
N VAL A 125 -0.61 4.36 16.23
CA VAL A 125 0.09 3.99 15.00
C VAL A 125 -0.27 4.96 13.88
N ALA A 126 0.75 5.51 13.24
CA ALA A 126 0.59 6.38 12.07
C ALA A 126 1.24 5.78 10.83
N ILE A 127 0.56 5.94 9.69
CA ILE A 127 1.06 5.56 8.37
C ILE A 127 1.29 6.85 7.55
N ASP A 128 2.51 7.03 7.09
CA ASP A 128 2.97 8.14 6.27
C ASP A 128 3.19 7.68 4.82
N LEU A 129 2.69 8.45 3.85
CA LEU A 129 2.88 8.17 2.42
C LEU A 129 3.93 9.12 1.83
N VAL A 130 5.03 8.57 1.31
CA VAL A 130 6.13 9.34 0.71
C VAL A 130 6.31 8.99 -0.77
N PRO A 131 6.74 9.94 -1.63
CA PRO A 131 7.02 9.65 -3.03
C PRO A 131 8.09 8.55 -3.14
N ALA A 132 7.84 7.50 -3.91
CA ALA A 132 8.73 6.37 -4.08
C ALA A 132 8.85 5.98 -5.56
N PRO A 133 9.95 5.31 -5.97
CA PRO A 133 10.07 4.80 -7.32
C PRO A 133 8.99 3.71 -7.59
N PRO A 134 8.65 3.44 -8.86
CA PRO A 134 7.51 2.57 -9.22
C PRO A 134 7.56 1.16 -8.61
N ASP A 135 8.76 0.60 -8.41
CA ASP A 135 9.01 -0.70 -7.79
C ASP A 135 8.86 -0.72 -6.26
N ARG A 136 8.64 0.46 -5.65
CA ARG A 136 8.51 0.65 -4.20
C ARG A 136 7.15 1.24 -3.78
N ILE A 137 6.22 1.40 -4.72
CA ILE A 137 4.85 1.85 -4.41
C ILE A 137 4.11 0.75 -3.64
N GLY A 138 3.42 1.12 -2.56
CA GLY A 138 2.71 0.18 -1.71
C GLY A 138 3.63 -0.75 -0.91
N VAL A 139 4.93 -0.40 -0.81
CA VAL A 139 5.92 -1.14 -0.02
C VAL A 139 6.25 -0.35 1.24
N LEU A 140 6.48 -1.05 2.36
CA LEU A 140 6.98 -0.44 3.58
C LEU A 140 8.45 -0.07 3.40
N LEU A 141 8.74 1.22 3.56
CA LEU A 141 10.06 1.81 3.39
C LEU A 141 10.79 1.92 4.72
N ARG A 142 10.08 2.32 5.78
CA ARG A 142 10.67 2.57 7.10
C ARG A 142 9.66 2.30 8.20
N THR A 143 10.15 1.79 9.32
CA THR A 143 9.45 1.74 10.61
C THR A 143 10.27 2.55 11.61
N SER A 144 9.61 3.33 12.47
CA SER A 144 10.28 4.10 13.52
C SER A 144 9.39 4.23 14.76
N GLY A 145 10.03 4.31 15.92
CA GLY A 145 9.35 4.46 17.22
C GLY A 145 8.73 3.16 17.75
N GLY A 146 8.20 3.25 18.97
CA GLY A 146 7.62 2.15 19.74
C GLY A 146 8.65 1.25 20.41
N ASP A 147 8.24 0.63 21.52
CA ASP A 147 9.04 -0.34 22.27
C ASP A 147 8.69 -1.80 21.87
N GLY A 148 7.71 -1.97 20.98
CA GLY A 148 7.16 -3.26 20.57
C GLY A 148 7.82 -3.85 19.33
N THR A 149 7.57 -5.15 19.13
CA THR A 149 7.91 -5.82 17.87
C THR A 149 6.79 -5.59 16.86
N ALA A 150 7.15 -5.06 15.70
CA ALA A 150 6.23 -5.00 14.59
C ALA A 150 6.89 -5.46 13.30
N SER A 151 6.14 -6.18 12.49
CA SER A 151 6.58 -6.71 11.21
C SER A 151 5.55 -6.42 10.13
N SER A 152 6.02 -6.27 8.90
CA SER A 152 5.15 -6.11 7.73
C SER A 152 5.52 -7.12 6.66
N GLU A 153 4.53 -7.64 5.97
CA GLU A 153 4.71 -8.55 4.84
C GLU A 153 3.64 -8.27 3.78
N LEU A 154 3.99 -8.50 2.51
CA LEU A 154 3.02 -8.58 1.43
C LEU A 154 2.52 -10.02 1.33
N VAL A 155 1.21 -10.20 1.47
CA VAL A 155 0.56 -11.52 1.42
C VAL A 155 -0.35 -11.57 0.20
N PRO A 156 -0.35 -12.66 -0.60
CA PRO A 156 -1.28 -12.82 -1.71
C PRO A 156 -2.75 -12.63 -1.31
N THR A 157 -3.48 -11.86 -2.11
CA THR A 157 -4.92 -11.65 -1.95
C THR A 157 -5.67 -12.76 -2.68
N GLY A 158 -5.72 -13.95 -2.11
CA GLY A 158 -6.44 -15.09 -2.70
C GLY A 158 -5.81 -16.45 -2.39
N PRO A 159 -6.43 -17.55 -2.86
CA PRO A 159 -5.92 -18.90 -2.65
C PRO A 159 -4.72 -19.25 -3.55
N GLU A 160 -4.44 -18.42 -4.57
CA GLU A 160 -3.36 -18.67 -5.52
C GLU A 160 -2.01 -18.18 -4.99
N ALA A 161 -0.96 -18.93 -5.28
CA ALA A 161 0.40 -18.52 -4.97
C ALA A 161 0.82 -17.42 -5.95
N VAL A 162 0.74 -16.17 -5.51
CA VAL A 162 1.16 -14.99 -6.28
C VAL A 162 2.56 -14.56 -5.84
N ASP A 163 3.44 -14.27 -6.79
CA ASP A 163 4.71 -13.59 -6.51
C ASP A 163 4.44 -12.09 -6.31
N CYS A 164 4.32 -11.66 -5.06
CA CYS A 164 4.04 -10.27 -4.71
C CYS A 164 5.10 -9.27 -5.20
N ARG A 165 6.28 -9.73 -5.63
CA ARG A 165 7.28 -8.87 -6.27
C ARG A 165 6.93 -8.57 -7.73
N ARG A 166 6.25 -9.48 -8.42
CA ARG A 166 5.85 -9.31 -9.83
C ARG A 166 4.47 -8.71 -9.97
N GLU A 167 3.56 -9.08 -9.08
CA GLU A 167 2.15 -8.70 -9.15
C GLU A 167 1.72 -8.04 -7.83
N PRO A 168 2.28 -6.86 -7.49
CA PRO A 168 2.02 -6.20 -6.21
C PRO A 168 0.54 -5.84 -6.01
N THR A 169 -0.20 -5.65 -7.10
CA THR A 169 -1.65 -5.37 -7.08
C THR A 169 -2.50 -6.57 -6.66
N ALA A 170 -1.95 -7.79 -6.75
CA ALA A 170 -2.61 -9.02 -6.31
C ALA A 170 -2.22 -9.41 -4.87
N CYS A 171 -1.48 -8.55 -4.16
CA CYS A 171 -1.10 -8.76 -2.77
C CYS A 171 -1.63 -7.66 -1.86
N THR A 172 -1.94 -8.04 -0.62
CA THR A 172 -2.36 -7.16 0.45
C THR A 172 -1.18 -6.96 1.40
N MET A 173 -1.00 -5.74 1.92
CA MET A 173 -0.02 -5.53 2.97
C MET A 173 -0.62 -5.92 4.31
N VAL A 174 0.12 -6.74 5.06
CA VAL A 174 -0.23 -7.16 6.42
C VAL A 174 0.81 -6.62 7.37
N ILE A 175 0.38 -5.85 8.36
CA ILE A 175 1.21 -5.35 9.45
C ILE A 175 0.78 -6.08 10.73
N ARG A 176 1.74 -6.71 11.41
CA ARG A 176 1.54 -7.36 12.71
C ARG A 176 2.16 -6.48 13.78
N ILE A 177 1.37 -6.12 14.78
CA ILE A 177 1.75 -5.22 15.86
C ILE A 177 1.46 -5.92 17.18
N SER A 178 2.45 -6.01 18.06
CA SER A 178 2.25 -6.61 19.38
C SER A 178 1.24 -5.80 20.20
N ALA A 179 0.31 -6.46 20.89
CA ALA A 179 -0.76 -5.80 21.64
C ALA A 179 -0.23 -5.04 22.88
N ASP A 180 0.98 -5.33 23.33
CA ASP A 180 1.71 -4.63 24.39
C ASP A 180 2.62 -3.51 23.87
N THR A 181 2.55 -3.19 22.57
CA THR A 181 3.33 -2.09 21.98
C THR A 181 2.98 -0.78 22.66
N GLY A 182 3.94 -0.25 23.42
CA GLY A 182 3.89 1.09 24.00
C GLY A 182 4.44 2.15 23.05
N GLY A 183 3.84 3.35 23.10
CA GLY A 183 4.32 4.53 22.40
C GLY A 183 3.92 4.62 20.92
N ALA A 184 4.22 5.79 20.32
CA ALA A 184 3.86 6.10 18.95
C ALA A 184 4.74 5.33 17.95
N VAL A 185 4.12 4.53 17.09
CA VAL A 185 4.78 3.84 15.97
C VAL A 185 4.47 4.54 14.66
N ARG A 186 5.49 4.77 13.83
CA ARG A 186 5.34 5.35 12.49
C ARG A 186 5.84 4.40 11.41
N TYR A 187 4.96 4.09 10.46
CA TYR A 187 5.26 3.38 9.23
C TYR A 187 5.31 4.34 8.06
N THR A 188 6.31 4.20 7.20
CA THR A 188 6.42 4.97 5.95
C THR A 188 6.21 4.05 4.76
N LEU A 189 5.20 4.35 3.95
CA LEU A 189 4.83 3.64 2.73
C LEU A 189 5.18 4.46 1.49
N GLY A 190 5.62 3.79 0.44
CA GLY A 190 5.82 4.41 -0.85
C GLY A 190 4.49 4.68 -1.59
N ARG A 191 4.32 5.89 -2.11
CA ARG A 191 3.26 6.25 -3.06
C ARG A 191 3.86 6.70 -4.38
N ALA A 192 3.05 6.70 -5.44
CA ALA A 192 3.43 7.32 -6.70
C ALA A 192 3.85 8.79 -6.48
N ALA A 193 4.99 9.18 -7.05
CA ALA A 193 5.43 10.56 -7.07
C ALA A 193 4.57 11.38 -8.02
N ARG A 194 4.25 12.61 -7.62
CA ARG A 194 3.65 13.62 -8.49
C ARG A 194 4.74 14.27 -9.34
N PRO A 195 4.40 14.89 -10.48
CA PRO A 195 5.37 15.63 -11.28
C PRO A 195 6.15 16.65 -10.44
N GLY A 196 7.48 16.54 -10.45
CA GLY A 196 8.38 17.43 -9.70
C GLY A 196 8.68 17.01 -8.25
N GLU A 197 8.07 15.95 -7.72
CA GLU A 197 8.46 15.40 -6.42
C GLU A 197 9.74 14.56 -6.53
N GLN A 198 10.61 14.66 -5.52
CA GLN A 198 11.78 13.79 -5.40
C GLN A 198 11.38 12.49 -4.71
N TYR A 199 11.89 11.36 -5.22
CA TYR A 199 11.74 10.07 -4.57
C TYR A 199 12.45 10.06 -3.22
N GLN A 200 11.81 9.50 -2.21
CA GLN A 200 12.45 9.16 -0.96
C GLN A 200 12.91 7.72 -1.02
N ASP A 201 14.21 7.51 -0.82
CA ASP A 201 14.78 6.19 -0.63
C ASP A 201 15.07 6.00 0.87
N PRO A 202 14.50 4.96 1.52
CA PRO A 202 14.85 4.64 2.89
C PRO A 202 16.30 4.16 3.08
N SER A 203 17.08 3.97 2.00
CA SER A 203 18.50 3.54 2.08
C SER A 203 19.42 4.51 2.83
N VAL A 204 18.98 5.72 3.18
CA VAL A 204 19.71 6.61 4.09
C VAL A 204 19.21 6.40 5.52
N ASP A 205 19.67 5.32 6.12
CA ASP A 205 20.01 5.29 7.53
C ASP A 205 21.52 5.58 7.58
N ASP A 206 21.90 6.86 7.71
CA ASP A 206 23.30 7.26 7.99
C ASP A 206 23.65 6.91 9.45
N GLY A 207 23.31 5.70 9.88
CA GLY A 207 23.92 5.04 11.02
C GLY A 207 25.33 4.62 10.65
N VAL A 208 26.23 5.59 10.43
CA VAL A 208 27.67 5.31 10.48
C VAL A 208 28.00 5.14 11.97
N PRO A 209 28.23 3.92 12.49
CA PRO A 209 28.89 3.78 13.77
C PRO A 209 30.28 4.38 13.64
N ASP A 210 30.52 5.44 14.41
CA ASP A 210 31.85 6.03 14.61
C ASP A 210 32.83 4.90 14.92
N HIS A 211 33.66 4.53 13.94
CA HIS A 211 34.68 3.52 14.12
C HIS A 211 35.68 4.10 15.11
N PRO A 212 35.92 3.49 16.27
CA PRO A 212 36.98 3.96 17.16
C PRO A 212 38.29 3.88 16.38
N ARG A 213 38.93 5.04 16.18
CA ARG A 213 40.32 5.10 15.72
C ARG A 213 41.14 4.23 16.69
N GLY A 214 41.64 3.10 16.20
CA GLY A 214 42.56 2.26 16.97
C GLY A 214 43.77 3.08 17.43
N PRO A 215 44.36 2.77 18.59
CA PRO A 215 45.55 3.45 19.04
C PRO A 215 46.69 3.20 18.04
N GLY A 216 47.25 4.29 17.50
CA GLY A 216 48.46 4.25 16.71
C GLY A 216 49.62 3.70 17.53
N ASN A 217 50.44 2.89 16.87
CA ASN A 217 51.74 2.44 17.35
C ASN A 217 52.80 3.01 16.41
#